data_AF-A0A353Q5N9-F1
#
_entry.id   AF-A0A353Q5N9-F1
#
_cell.length_a   1.000
_cell.length_b   1.000
_cell.length_c   1.000
_cell.angle_alpha   90.00
_cell.angle_beta   90.00
_cell.angle_gamma   90.00
#
_symmetry.space_group_name_H-M   'P 1'
#
loop_
_entity.id
_entity.type
_entity.pdbx_description
1 polymer ?
#
loop_
_entity_poly.entity_id
_entity_poly.type
_entity_poly.pdbx_seq_one_letter_code
_entity_poly.pdbx_strand_id
1 'polypeptide(L)'
;VGGYRWPSTQAEHGVYGSYGTQMLRDNYNYLKEIQNRWSSDNVNTDMPSGVVNSFDAYGAPLWQKASYLRLKNLTLGYDITRLLKVDKISARIYFTGQNIFTVTDYKGFDPEVENDRASYPQQKTFSLGIDVKF
;
A
#
# COMPACT_ATOMS: atom_id res chain seq x y z
N VAL A 1 32.65 1.02 -6.80
CA VAL A 1 32.13 -0.08 -7.64
C VAL A 1 30.63 -0.11 -7.46
N GLY A 2 29.89 0.22 -8.52
CA GLY A 2 28.46 0.54 -8.47
C GLY A 2 27.60 -0.63 -8.02
N GLY A 3 26.98 -0.49 -6.85
CA GLY A 3 25.98 -1.43 -6.36
C GLY A 3 24.62 -1.07 -6.95
N TYR A 4 24.14 -1.84 -7.92
CA TYR A 4 22.71 -1.88 -8.21
C TYR A 4 21.99 -2.46 -6.99
N ARG A 5 21.52 -1.56 -6.11
CA ARG A 5 20.54 -1.91 -5.08
C ARG A 5 19.23 -2.18 -5.81
N TRP A 6 18.87 -3.45 -5.93
CA TRP A 6 17.50 -3.82 -6.29
C TRP A 6 16.55 -3.24 -5.23
N PRO A 7 15.45 -2.57 -5.60
CA PRO A 7 14.45 -2.06 -4.67
C PRO A 7 13.57 -3.21 -4.18
N SER A 8 14.17 -4.27 -3.63
CA SER A 8 13.44 -5.30 -2.91
C SER A 8 13.15 -4.75 -1.52
N THR A 9 11.93 -4.27 -1.30
CA THR A 9 11.46 -3.99 0.05
C THR A 9 11.34 -5.33 0.76
N GLN A 10 11.98 -5.46 1.92
CA GLN A 10 11.68 -6.58 2.80
C GLN A 10 10.24 -6.42 3.24
N ALA A 11 9.37 -7.26 2.68
CA ALA A 11 8.07 -7.46 3.26
C ALA A 11 8.30 -8.42 4.43
N GLU A 12 8.57 -7.90 5.63
CA GLU A 12 8.26 -8.68 6.83
C GLU A 12 6.74 -8.84 6.84
N HIS A 13 6.25 -9.85 6.12
CA HIS A 13 5.00 -10.47 6.49
C HIS A 13 5.29 -10.99 7.90
N GLY A 14 4.79 -10.27 8.92
CA GLY A 14 5.01 -10.51 10.34
C GLY A 14 4.44 -11.83 10.85
N VAL A 15 4.42 -12.85 10.00
CA VAL A 15 4.01 -14.23 10.15
C VAL A 15 5.22 -15.15 10.09
N TYR A 16 6.23 -14.79 9.29
CA TYR A 16 7.34 -15.69 8.95
C TYR A 16 8.51 -15.50 9.89
N GLY A 17 8.31 -15.97 11.11
CA GLY A 17 9.32 -16.00 12.16
C GLY A 17 8.67 -16.38 13.48
N SER A 18 9.50 -16.68 14.48
CA SER A 18 9.01 -17.10 15.80
C SER A 18 8.04 -16.08 16.42
N TYR A 19 8.34 -14.79 16.28
CA TYR A 19 7.45 -13.71 16.73
C TYR A 19 6.12 -13.67 15.96
N GLY A 20 6.18 -13.85 14.65
CA GLY A 20 5.02 -13.74 13.77
C GLY A 20 4.07 -14.93 13.80
N THR A 21 4.56 -16.09 14.17
CA THR A 21 3.74 -17.29 14.41
C THR A 21 3.18 -17.30 15.84
N GLN A 22 3.88 -16.73 16.81
CA GLN A 22 3.39 -16.57 18.18
C GLN A 22 2.21 -15.60 18.26
N MET A 23 2.32 -14.43 17.63
CA MET A 23 1.21 -13.47 17.53
C MET A 23 -0.05 -14.09 16.86
N LEU A 24 0.15 -15.08 15.98
CA LEU A 24 -0.90 -15.84 15.28
C LEU A 24 -1.65 -16.77 16.23
N ARG A 25 -0.92 -17.41 17.16
CA ARG A 25 -1.50 -18.20 18.26
C ARG A 25 -2.22 -17.32 19.28
N ASP A 26 -1.70 -16.12 19.51
CA ASP A 26 -2.26 -15.13 20.42
C ASP A 26 -3.46 -14.35 19.83
N ASN A 27 -3.97 -14.76 18.66
CA ASN A 27 -5.11 -14.16 17.96
C ASN A 27 -4.93 -12.68 17.58
N TYR A 28 -3.70 -12.24 17.28
CA TYR A 28 -3.48 -10.92 16.70
C TYR A 28 -4.06 -10.82 15.29
N ASN A 29 -4.28 -9.58 14.84
CA ASN A 29 -4.75 -9.31 13.49
C ASN A 29 -3.64 -9.55 12.45
N TYR A 30 -4.00 -10.25 11.37
CA TYR A 30 -3.14 -10.54 10.23
C TYR A 30 -3.81 -10.15 8.92
N LEU A 31 -2.98 -10.00 7.88
CA LEU A 31 -3.46 -10.01 6.51
C LEU A 31 -4.21 -11.32 6.22
N LYS A 32 -5.31 -11.24 5.47
CA LYS A 32 -6.14 -12.39 5.09
C LYS A 32 -5.35 -13.52 4.41
N GLU A 33 -4.22 -13.21 3.78
CA GLU A 33 -3.31 -14.18 3.16
C GLU A 33 -2.86 -15.29 4.13
N ILE A 34 -2.88 -15.05 5.44
CA ILE A 34 -2.60 -16.04 6.50
C ILE A 34 -3.46 -17.31 6.42
N GLN A 35 -4.64 -17.21 5.80
CA GLN A 35 -5.54 -18.34 5.58
C GLN A 35 -4.97 -19.34 4.57
N ASN A 36 -4.09 -18.90 3.67
CA ASN A 36 -3.45 -19.74 2.65
C ASN A 36 -2.18 -20.42 3.17
N ARG A 37 -1.90 -20.38 4.47
CA ARG A 37 -0.77 -21.08 5.07
C ARG A 37 -0.90 -22.60 4.95
N TRP A 38 0.23 -23.28 5.05
CA TRP A 38 0.25 -24.73 5.07
C TRP A 38 -0.58 -25.27 6.23
N SER A 39 -1.45 -26.21 5.91
CA SER A 39 -2.23 -27.01 6.87
C SER A 39 -2.47 -28.41 6.28
N SER A 40 -2.99 -29.34 7.08
CA SER A 40 -3.34 -30.69 6.60
C SER A 40 -4.26 -30.65 5.38
N ASP A 41 -5.11 -29.62 5.30
CA ASP A 41 -6.12 -29.46 4.25
C ASP A 41 -5.65 -28.51 3.12
N ASN A 42 -4.48 -27.87 3.29
CA ASN A 42 -3.88 -26.94 2.33
C ASN A 42 -2.37 -27.19 2.21
N VAL A 43 -2.00 -28.26 1.51
CA VAL A 43 -0.61 -28.73 1.38
C VAL A 43 0.15 -28.10 0.20
N ASN A 44 -0.56 -27.56 -0.79
CA ASN A 44 0.01 -26.96 -2.01
C ASN A 44 0.06 -25.43 -1.88
N THR A 45 0.94 -24.93 -1.02
CA THR A 45 1.09 -23.49 -0.78
C THR A 45 2.55 -23.10 -0.56
N ASP A 46 2.90 -21.90 -1.01
CA ASP A 46 4.21 -21.29 -0.80
C ASP A 46 4.37 -20.74 0.62
N MET A 47 3.28 -20.73 1.40
CA MET A 47 3.23 -20.18 2.75
C MET A 47 3.46 -21.27 3.81
N PRO A 48 4.58 -21.26 4.56
CA PRO A 48 4.84 -22.25 5.61
C PRO A 48 3.79 -22.28 6.72
N SER A 49 3.79 -23.38 7.48
CA SER A 49 2.87 -23.60 8.59
C SER A 49 3.08 -22.60 9.73
N GLY A 50 2.04 -22.34 10.52
CA GLY A 50 2.11 -21.50 11.73
C GLY A 50 2.68 -22.19 12.97
N VAL A 51 3.40 -23.31 12.81
CA VAL A 51 3.98 -24.08 13.93
C VAL A 51 5.42 -23.63 14.14
N VAL A 52 5.72 -23.15 15.35
CA VAL A 52 7.05 -22.71 15.77
C VAL A 52 7.72 -23.80 16.61
N ASN A 53 9.01 -24.02 16.39
CA ASN A 53 9.88 -24.71 17.33
C ASN A 53 10.95 -23.74 17.88
N SER A 54 11.54 -24.05 19.03
CA SER A 54 12.50 -23.21 19.77
C SER A 54 13.79 -22.88 18.99
N PHE A 55 13.95 -23.41 17.78
CA PHE A 55 15.11 -23.23 16.89
C PHE A 55 14.83 -22.30 15.70
N ASP A 56 13.62 -21.77 15.55
CA ASP A 56 13.25 -20.88 14.42
C ASP A 56 13.76 -19.45 14.65
N ALA A 57 15.08 -19.29 14.62
CA ALA A 57 15.75 -18.00 14.65
C ALA A 57 15.70 -17.40 13.24
N TYR A 58 14.71 -16.54 13.00
CA TYR A 58 14.50 -15.80 11.75
C TYR A 58 14.04 -16.69 10.58
N GLY A 59 12.73 -16.68 10.32
CA GLY A 59 12.17 -17.36 9.16
C GLY A 59 12.75 -16.82 7.85
N ALA A 60 12.61 -17.59 6.77
CA ALA A 60 13.08 -17.19 5.45
C ALA A 60 12.51 -15.81 5.07
N PRO A 61 13.35 -14.82 4.73
CA PRO A 61 12.86 -13.50 4.37
C PRO A 61 12.12 -13.59 3.04
N LEU A 62 10.82 -13.30 3.04
CA LEU A 62 10.04 -13.21 1.82
C LEU A 62 10.29 -11.87 1.14
N TRP A 63 11.31 -11.84 0.29
CA TRP A 63 11.54 -10.68 -0.55
C TRP A 63 10.46 -10.59 -1.61
N GLN A 64 9.81 -9.44 -1.67
CA GLN A 64 8.86 -9.11 -2.72
C GLN A 64 9.40 -7.98 -3.57
N LYS A 65 9.04 -8.00 -4.86
CA LYS A 65 9.29 -6.85 -5.73
C LYS A 65 8.28 -5.77 -5.35
N ALA A 66 8.76 -4.68 -4.74
CA ALA A 66 7.93 -3.52 -4.43
C ALA A 66 7.92 -2.51 -5.60
N SER A 67 7.92 -3.01 -6.83
CA SER A 67 7.79 -2.14 -8.00
C SER A 67 6.34 -1.65 -8.08
N TYR A 68 6.17 -0.35 -8.26
CA TYR A 68 4.84 0.25 -8.37
C TYR A 68 4.84 1.47 -9.27
N LEU A 69 3.66 1.77 -9.82
CA LEU A 69 3.35 3.02 -10.52
C LEU A 69 2.18 3.69 -9.81
N ARG A 70 2.36 4.93 -9.34
CA ARG A 70 1.33 5.68 -8.60
C ARG A 70 1.03 7.02 -9.27
N LEU A 71 -0.25 7.31 -9.47
CA LEU A 71 -0.73 8.64 -9.82
C LEU A 71 -0.85 9.49 -8.55
N LYS A 72 0.21 10.26 -8.25
CA LYS A 72 0.29 11.06 -7.01
C LYS A 72 -0.70 12.22 -6.99
N ASN A 73 -0.78 13.00 -8.07
CA ASN A 73 -1.67 14.16 -8.16
C ASN A 73 -2.30 14.25 -9.54
N LEU A 74 -3.62 14.44 -9.60
CA LEU A 74 -4.35 14.80 -10.82
C LEU A 74 -5.28 15.96 -10.49
N THR A 75 -5.11 17.08 -11.20
CA THR A 75 -6.00 18.23 -11.10
C THR A 75 -6.69 18.46 -12.44
N LEU A 76 -8.01 18.39 -12.44
CA LEU A 76 -8.87 18.76 -13.57
C LEU A 76 -9.49 20.11 -13.25
N GLY A 77 -9.40 21.07 -14.17
CA GLY A 77 -10.02 22.37 -13.97
C GLY A 77 -10.78 22.82 -15.21
N TYR A 78 -11.93 23.45 -14.99
CA TYR A 78 -12.78 23.99 -16.04
C TYR A 78 -13.09 25.46 -15.76
N ASP A 79 -12.91 26.29 -16.78
CA ASP A 79 -13.24 27.72 -16.72
C ASP A 79 -14.73 27.89 -16.99
N ILE A 80 -15.46 28.38 -15.97
CA ILE A 80 -16.90 28.61 -16.01
C ILE A 80 -17.24 30.09 -16.19
N THR A 81 -16.25 30.97 -16.39
CA THR A 81 -16.44 32.42 -16.56
C THR A 81 -17.46 32.73 -17.65
N ARG A 82 -17.35 32.06 -18.81
CA ARG A 82 -18.27 32.24 -19.95
C ARG A 82 -19.69 31.75 -19.67
N LEU A 83 -19.86 30.80 -18.75
CA LEU A 83 -21.17 30.28 -18.38
C LEU A 83 -21.91 31.22 -17.41
N LEU A 84 -21.16 31.92 -16.54
CA LEU A 84 -21.73 32.83 -15.55
C LEU A 84 -22.30 34.12 -16.17
N LYS A 85 -21.88 34.50 -17.38
CA LYS A 85 -22.32 35.73 -18.08
C LYS A 85 -22.20 37.00 -17.22
N VAL A 86 -21.28 37.02 -16.26
CA VAL A 86 -20.98 38.19 -15.43
C VAL A 86 -19.72 38.83 -15.96
N ASP A 87 -19.81 40.08 -16.41
CA ASP A 87 -18.64 40.85 -16.80
C ASP A 87 -17.75 41.12 -15.58
N LYS A 88 -16.43 40.99 -15.78
CA LYS A 88 -15.35 41.27 -14.80
C LYS A 88 -15.13 40.21 -13.70
N ILE A 89 -15.77 39.05 -13.74
CA ILE A 89 -15.48 37.96 -12.79
C ILE A 89 -14.90 36.78 -13.57
N SER A 90 -13.72 36.30 -13.18
CA SER A 90 -13.18 35.02 -13.67
C SER A 90 -13.41 33.94 -12.62
N ALA A 91 -14.01 32.83 -13.04
CA ALA A 91 -14.31 31.71 -12.15
C ALA A 91 -13.85 30.39 -12.76
N ARG A 92 -13.12 29.60 -11.96
CA ARG A 92 -12.64 28.27 -12.32
C ARG A 92 -13.06 27.27 -11.27
N ILE A 93 -13.72 26.20 -11.69
CA ILE A 93 -13.94 25.03 -10.84
C ILE A 93 -12.77 24.08 -11.07
N TYR A 94 -12.26 23.47 -10.01
CA TYR A 94 -11.24 22.45 -10.11
C TYR A 94 -11.53 21.28 -9.17
N PHE A 95 -11.14 20.10 -9.64
CA PHE A 95 -11.15 18.86 -8.91
C PHE A 95 -9.72 18.36 -8.83
N THR A 96 -9.22 18.11 -7.62
CA THR A 96 -7.90 17.55 -7.37
C THR A 96 -8.05 16.23 -6.66
N GLY A 97 -7.48 15.16 -7.22
CA GLY A 97 -7.31 13.90 -6.52
C GLY A 97 -5.84 13.64 -6.20
N GLN A 98 -5.57 13.14 -5.01
CA GLN A 98 -4.25 12.71 -4.55
C GLN A 98 -4.25 11.20 -4.30
N ASN A 99 -3.15 10.53 -4.68
CA ASN A 99 -2.96 9.07 -4.57
C ASN A 99 -4.10 8.24 -5.19
N ILE A 100 -4.68 8.73 -6.29
CA ILE A 100 -5.92 8.19 -6.88
C ILE A 100 -5.78 6.71 -7.23
N PHE A 101 -4.63 6.36 -7.82
CA PHE A 101 -4.39 5.02 -8.36
C PHE A 101 -2.95 4.59 -8.13
N THR A 102 -2.77 3.31 -7.76
CA THR A 102 -1.47 2.64 -7.61
C THR A 102 -1.57 1.28 -8.28
N VAL A 103 -0.68 1.00 -9.22
CA VAL A 103 -0.47 -0.33 -9.81
C VAL A 103 0.74 -0.94 -9.14
N THR A 104 0.57 -2.10 -8.52
CA THR A 104 1.68 -2.84 -7.92
C THR A 104 1.32 -4.32 -7.82
N ASP A 105 2.32 -5.18 -7.98
CA ASP A 105 2.22 -6.61 -7.66
C ASP A 105 2.63 -6.89 -6.20
N TYR A 106 2.89 -5.85 -5.42
CA TYR A 106 3.20 -5.93 -4.00
C TYR A 106 1.97 -6.38 -3.21
N LYS A 107 2.12 -7.41 -2.37
CA LYS A 107 1.01 -7.99 -1.61
C LYS A 107 0.75 -7.32 -0.25
N GLY A 108 1.66 -6.44 0.18
CA GLY A 108 1.49 -5.67 1.41
C GLY A 108 0.56 -4.45 1.24
N PHE A 109 0.36 -3.68 2.31
CA PHE A 109 -0.59 -2.57 2.34
C PHE A 109 -0.23 -1.41 1.40
N ASP A 110 1.04 -1.02 1.34
CA ASP A 110 1.52 0.06 0.48
C ASP A 110 3.00 -0.20 0.12
N PRO A 111 3.37 -0.27 -1.18
CA PRO A 111 4.75 -0.50 -1.59
C PRO A 111 5.70 0.67 -1.27
N GLU A 112 5.16 1.87 -0.98
CA GLU A 112 5.95 3.07 -0.62
C GLU A 112 6.31 3.11 0.88
N VAL A 113 5.71 2.26 1.71
CA VAL A 113 5.97 2.25 3.15
C VAL A 113 6.81 1.04 3.52
N GLU A 114 7.93 1.29 4.22
CA GLU A 114 8.72 0.23 4.84
C GLU A 114 7.82 -0.52 5.83
N ASN A 115 7.76 -1.85 5.75
CA ASN A 115 6.76 -2.64 6.46
C ASN A 115 7.17 -2.86 7.92
N ASP A 116 7.54 -1.78 8.62
CA ASP A 116 7.95 -1.83 10.02
C ASP A 116 6.72 -1.69 10.91
N ARG A 117 6.11 -2.85 11.20
CA ARG A 117 5.14 -3.18 12.26
C ARG A 117 3.87 -2.33 12.46
N ALA A 118 3.66 -1.21 11.76
CA ALA A 118 2.45 -0.38 11.90
C ALA A 118 2.23 0.59 10.72
N SER A 119 2.64 0.20 9.53
CA SER A 119 2.62 1.09 8.36
C SER A 119 1.21 1.34 7.84
N TYR A 120 0.74 2.59 7.99
CA TYR A 120 -0.54 3.02 7.43
C TYR A 120 -0.39 3.34 5.93
N PRO A 121 -1.31 2.86 5.08
CA PRO A 121 -1.29 3.18 3.67
C PRO A 121 -1.54 4.67 3.44
N GLN A 122 -0.96 5.21 2.37
CA GLN A 122 -1.21 6.59 1.99
C GLN A 122 -2.69 6.84 1.71
N GLN A 123 -3.24 7.92 2.27
CA GLN A 123 -4.65 8.26 2.08
C GLN A 123 -4.92 8.67 0.63
N LYS A 124 -6.07 8.24 0.10
CA LYS A 124 -6.64 8.76 -1.15
C LYS A 124 -7.53 9.95 -0.83
N THR A 125 -7.21 11.11 -1.39
CA THR A 125 -7.94 12.35 -1.12
C THR A 125 -8.55 12.89 -2.39
N PHE A 126 -9.80 13.33 -2.33
CA PHE A 126 -10.49 14.00 -3.42
C PHE A 126 -10.99 15.34 -2.92
N SER A 127 -10.62 16.41 -3.62
CA SER A 127 -10.94 17.79 -3.26
C SER A 127 -11.61 18.48 -4.44
N LEU A 128 -12.71 19.17 -4.17
CA LEU A 128 -13.39 20.04 -5.12
C LEU A 128 -13.27 21.48 -4.63
N GLY A 129 -12.85 22.38 -5.53
CA GLY A 129 -12.61 23.79 -5.21
C GLY A 129 -13.08 24.72 -6.32
N ILE A 130 -13.30 25.97 -5.93
CA ILE A 130 -13.69 27.06 -6.82
C ILE A 130 -12.72 28.21 -6.59
N ASP A 131 -12.12 28.72 -7.66
CA ASP A 131 -11.28 29.91 -7.68
C ASP A 131 -12.09 31.04 -8.33
N VAL A 132 -12.26 32.15 -7.63
CA VAL A 132 -12.98 33.34 -8.09
C VAL A 132 -12.05 34.54 -8.03
N LYS A 133 -11.94 35.25 -9.15
CA LYS A 133 -11.13 36.47 -9.30
C LYS A 133 -12.04 37.63 -9.71
N PHE A 134 -11.83 38.77 -9.07
CA PHE A 134 -12.55 40.03 -9.26
C PHE A 134 -11.70 41.06 -10.01
#